data_AF-A0A2E6J0K3-F1
#
_entry.id   AF-A0A2E6J0K3-F1
#
_cell.length_a   1.000
_cell.length_b   1.000
_cell.length_c   1.000
_cell.angle_alpha   90.00
_cell.angle_beta   90.00
_cell.angle_gamma   90.00
#
_symmetry.space_group_name_H-M   'P 1'
#
loop_
_entity.id
_entity.type
_entity.pdbx_description
1 polymer ?
#
loop_
_entity_poly.entity_id
_entity_poly.type
_entity_poly.pdbx_seq_one_letter_code
_entity_poly.pdbx_strand_id
1 'polypeptide(L)'
;MIFKNNNNFDLFSKKNFDFSLRCIFSLVILAFFLKSLNVSFFWFEYFKASYNGIINEKIFWDFEVYKCAASKLAIGSNPYVLLTDCMPSKKPFIHNYPILSTFIFLPLVPISFFWSKFVWGCLLILSFIFFVYYQKKLFNTKIHYLFYSFIVLFCLDKTVIYSLFTGNISFILQILLSCSFYYLYKKKLNLFFITIFLVSCFKFYFLIFALCPFLLWGLKYKKQILYTTFSLFVFYLANYLYDPNLFNHWVNNIYKISVGKNYYDSFGIGSFKYIIFINNFLENRNILELNYREYLEILLSFGYFIIILVLGSYFLNIKEKKERGNFRARLALSILIISISIPRLEVYELIVFIAPIIFLIERFYDFRNTNKKIIIFLSFLYISIFLLNGDSGITYPFLVIFTFSTLFFFKKKIKT
;
A
#
# COMPACT_ATOMS: atom_id res chain seq x y z
N MET A 1 -63.62 14.76 -18.00
CA MET A 1 -62.74 14.02 -17.08
C MET A 1 -61.30 14.33 -17.47
N ILE A 2 -60.73 15.37 -16.86
CA ILE A 2 -59.37 15.84 -17.14
C ILE A 2 -58.48 15.12 -16.13
N PHE A 3 -57.68 14.14 -16.58
CA PHE A 3 -56.63 13.58 -15.76
C PHE A 3 -55.50 14.61 -15.64
N LYS A 4 -55.57 15.40 -14.56
CA LYS A 4 -54.43 16.11 -13.99
C LYS A 4 -53.42 15.05 -13.56
N ASN A 5 -52.42 14.79 -14.39
CA ASN A 5 -51.17 14.19 -13.91
C ASN A 5 -50.49 15.22 -13.03
N ASN A 6 -50.62 15.05 -11.71
CA ASN A 6 -49.86 15.77 -10.72
C ASN A 6 -48.37 15.42 -10.91
N ASN A 7 -47.65 16.32 -11.57
CA ASN A 7 -46.20 16.46 -11.44
C ASN A 7 -45.89 16.89 -10.00
N ASN A 8 -45.73 15.93 -9.09
CA ASN A 8 -45.27 16.19 -7.73
C ASN A 8 -44.45 15.01 -7.21
N PHE A 9 -43.36 14.68 -7.90
CA PHE A 9 -42.23 13.95 -7.33
C PHE A 9 -40.91 14.39 -7.96
N ASP A 10 -40.74 15.70 -8.17
CA ASP A 10 -39.47 16.30 -8.56
C ASP A 10 -38.67 16.71 -7.30
N LEU A 11 -38.55 15.77 -6.35
CA LEU A 11 -37.80 15.97 -5.10
C LEU A 11 -36.28 16.11 -5.33
N PHE A 12 -35.84 15.89 -6.57
CA PHE A 12 -34.45 15.99 -7.01
C PHE A 12 -34.29 16.99 -8.15
N SER A 13 -34.68 18.24 -7.91
CA SER A 13 -34.17 19.32 -8.74
C SER A 13 -32.63 19.30 -8.68
N LYS A 14 -32.00 19.45 -9.85
CA LYS A 14 -30.54 19.38 -10.02
C LYS A 14 -29.76 20.25 -9.02
N LYS A 15 -30.33 21.39 -8.64
CA LYS A 15 -29.75 22.35 -7.70
C LYS A 15 -29.78 21.86 -6.24
N ASN A 16 -30.86 21.20 -5.81
CA ASN A 16 -30.99 20.64 -4.47
C ASN A 16 -30.05 19.43 -4.27
N PHE A 17 -29.85 18.65 -5.34
CA PHE A 17 -28.93 17.52 -5.35
C PHE A 17 -27.45 17.95 -5.29
N ASP A 18 -27.08 19.02 -6.01
CA ASP A 18 -25.72 19.58 -5.92
C ASP A 18 -25.40 20.13 -4.53
N PHE A 19 -26.39 20.74 -3.87
CA PHE A 19 -26.25 21.25 -2.51
C PHE A 19 -26.05 20.10 -1.50
N SER A 20 -26.87 19.06 -1.55
CA SER A 20 -26.75 17.91 -0.63
C SER A 20 -25.41 17.20 -0.76
N LEU A 21 -24.90 17.03 -1.98
CA LEU A 21 -23.58 16.46 -2.23
C LEU A 21 -22.43 17.30 -1.66
N ARG A 22 -22.51 18.63 -1.79
CA ARG A 22 -21.54 19.54 -1.18
C ARG A 22 -21.58 19.44 0.35
N CYS A 23 -22.77 19.36 0.95
CA CYS A 23 -22.91 19.17 2.39
C CYS A 23 -22.30 17.83 2.86
N ILE A 24 -22.59 16.73 2.16
CA ILE A 24 -22.00 15.41 2.47
C ILE A 24 -20.46 15.47 2.38
N PHE A 25 -19.93 16.08 1.34
CA PHE A 25 -18.48 16.25 1.17
C PHE A 25 -17.86 17.03 2.32
N SER A 26 -18.46 18.17 2.70
CA SER A 26 -18.02 18.98 3.82
C SER A 26 -18.08 18.22 5.15
N LEU A 27 -19.16 17.46 5.39
CA LEU A 27 -19.31 16.63 6.58
C LEU A 27 -18.23 15.55 6.68
N VAL A 28 -17.85 14.93 5.55
CA VAL A 28 -16.80 13.92 5.57
C VAL A 28 -15.43 14.54 5.75
N ILE A 29 -15.14 15.69 5.14
CA ILE A 29 -13.91 16.43 5.43
C ILE A 29 -13.85 16.75 6.93
N LEU A 30 -14.93 17.25 7.51
CA LEU A 30 -15.01 17.53 8.94
C LEU A 30 -14.77 16.26 9.77
N ALA A 31 -15.45 15.15 9.44
CA ALA A 31 -15.27 13.87 10.12
C ALA A 31 -13.83 13.35 10.01
N PHE A 32 -13.18 13.53 8.86
CA PHE A 32 -11.77 13.20 8.67
C PHE A 32 -10.87 14.04 9.57
N PHE A 33 -11.08 15.35 9.65
CA PHE A 33 -10.31 16.22 10.56
C PHE A 33 -10.54 15.86 12.03
N LEU A 34 -11.79 15.62 12.44
CA LEU A 34 -12.12 15.19 13.81
C LEU A 34 -11.46 13.85 14.16
N LYS A 35 -11.54 12.86 13.24
CA LYS A 35 -10.87 11.56 13.40
C LYS A 35 -9.36 11.73 13.49
N SER A 36 -8.77 12.59 12.66
CA SER A 36 -7.33 12.87 12.66
C SER A 36 -6.87 13.52 13.95
N LEU A 37 -7.66 14.45 14.51
CA LEU A 37 -7.40 15.04 15.83
C LEU A 37 -7.45 13.98 16.93
N ASN A 38 -8.46 13.12 16.92
CA ASN A 38 -8.58 12.03 17.89
C ASN A 38 -7.38 11.07 17.83
N VAL A 39 -6.94 10.69 16.62
CA VAL A 39 -5.73 9.88 16.42
C VAL A 39 -4.49 10.60 16.94
N SER A 40 -4.39 11.91 16.74
CA SER A 40 -3.26 12.71 17.23
C SER A 40 -3.21 12.71 18.77
N PHE A 41 -4.35 12.91 19.44
CA PHE A 41 -4.45 12.83 20.89
C PHE A 41 -4.10 11.44 21.41
N PHE A 42 -4.61 10.38 20.77
CA PHE A 42 -4.27 9.00 21.13
C PHE A 42 -2.76 8.76 21.11
N TRP A 43 -2.06 9.18 20.05
CA TRP A 43 -0.61 9.01 19.96
C TRP A 43 0.17 9.89 20.91
N PHE A 44 -0.34 11.09 21.22
CA PHE A 44 0.27 11.95 22.24
C PHE A 44 0.20 11.31 23.64
N GLU A 45 -0.97 10.82 24.04
CA GLU A 45 -1.15 10.09 25.31
C GLU A 45 -0.28 8.84 25.35
N TYR A 46 -0.24 8.07 24.25
CA TYR A 46 0.59 6.88 24.15
C TYR A 46 2.09 7.21 24.24
N PHE A 47 2.54 8.28 23.57
CA PHE A 47 3.92 8.77 23.69
C PHE A 47 4.24 9.14 25.13
N LYS A 48 3.37 9.90 25.79
CA LYS A 48 3.54 10.33 27.18
C LYS A 48 3.60 9.13 28.14
N ALA A 49 2.71 8.16 27.96
CA ALA A 49 2.69 6.95 28.76
C ALA A 49 3.94 6.07 28.54
N SER A 50 4.43 5.97 27.31
CA SER A 50 5.69 5.30 26.98
C SER A 50 6.90 6.04 27.58
N TYR A 51 6.91 7.37 27.55
CA TYR A 51 7.98 8.19 28.13
C TYR A 51 8.04 8.05 29.65
N ASN A 52 6.88 8.05 30.31
CA ASN A 52 6.77 7.87 31.77
C ASN A 52 6.95 6.43 32.25
N GLY A 53 7.19 5.47 31.34
CA GLY A 53 7.37 4.05 31.68
C GLY A 53 6.11 3.35 32.17
N ILE A 54 4.92 3.93 31.96
CA ILE A 54 3.63 3.37 32.39
C ILE A 54 3.23 2.18 31.51
N ILE A 55 3.61 2.23 30.22
CA ILE A 55 3.33 1.18 29.24
C ILE A 55 4.65 0.52 28.82
N ASN A 56 4.71 -0.81 28.88
CA ASN A 56 5.87 -1.60 28.40
C ASN A 56 6.03 -1.56 26.87
N GLU A 57 4.97 -1.21 26.15
CA GLU A 57 5.01 -0.95 24.71
C GLU A 57 5.73 0.36 24.42
N LYS A 58 7.02 0.24 24.09
CA LYS A 58 7.85 1.37 23.71
C LYS A 58 7.65 1.71 22.24
N ILE A 59 7.54 3.00 21.93
CA ILE A 59 7.57 3.53 20.55
C ILE A 59 8.73 2.90 19.76
N PHE A 60 8.49 2.62 18.49
CA PHE A 60 9.41 1.92 17.58
C PHE A 60 9.67 0.44 17.92
N TRP A 61 8.66 -0.30 18.34
CA TRP A 61 8.82 -1.73 18.65
C TRP A 61 9.16 -2.60 17.42
N ASP A 62 8.70 -2.26 16.21
CA ASP A 62 9.10 -3.01 15.00
C ASP A 62 10.58 -2.81 14.70
N PHE A 63 11.11 -1.60 14.94
CA PHE A 63 12.53 -1.32 14.81
C PHE A 63 13.38 -2.11 15.80
N GLU A 64 12.88 -2.36 17.02
CA GLU A 64 13.58 -3.17 18.01
C GLU A 64 13.85 -4.60 17.49
N VAL A 65 12.90 -5.16 16.72
CA VAL A 65 13.04 -6.48 16.07
C VAL A 65 14.24 -6.48 15.13
N TYR A 66 14.35 -5.47 14.25
CA TYR A 66 15.41 -5.40 13.25
C TYR A 66 16.78 -5.26 13.88
N LYS A 67 16.88 -4.39 14.89
CA LYS A 67 18.12 -4.20 15.62
C LYS A 67 18.51 -5.45 16.38
N CYS A 68 17.58 -6.10 17.08
CA CYS A 68 17.91 -7.33 17.78
C CYS A 68 18.32 -8.46 16.83
N ALA A 69 17.61 -8.63 15.70
CA ALA A 69 17.99 -9.60 14.68
C ALA A 69 19.43 -9.35 14.19
N ALA A 70 19.80 -8.09 13.95
CA ALA A 70 21.17 -7.72 13.60
C ALA A 70 22.18 -7.99 14.73
N SER A 71 21.83 -7.73 15.99
CA SER A 71 22.67 -8.06 17.15
C SER A 71 22.91 -9.57 17.26
N LYS A 72 21.88 -10.40 17.03
CA LYS A 72 21.98 -11.86 17.01
C LYS A 72 22.89 -12.34 15.88
N LEU A 73 22.75 -11.78 14.67
CA LEU A 73 23.64 -12.08 13.55
C LEU A 73 25.10 -11.69 13.83
N ALA A 74 25.33 -10.53 14.47
CA ALA A 74 26.67 -10.03 14.76
C ALA A 74 27.48 -10.97 15.68
N ILE A 75 26.80 -11.76 16.53
CA ILE A 75 27.42 -12.75 17.42
C ILE A 75 27.34 -14.19 16.87
N GLY A 76 26.98 -14.37 15.59
CA GLY A 76 26.89 -15.69 14.96
C GLY A 76 25.69 -16.54 15.41
N SER A 77 24.66 -15.93 15.99
CA SER A 77 23.46 -16.63 16.47
C SER A 77 22.27 -16.47 15.51
N ASN A 78 21.32 -17.40 15.60
CA ASN A 78 20.14 -17.41 14.73
C ASN A 78 19.21 -16.21 15.02
N PRO A 79 18.98 -15.28 14.07
CA PRO A 79 18.10 -14.12 14.26
C PRO A 79 16.61 -14.43 14.04
N TYR A 80 16.27 -15.64 13.58
CA TYR A 80 14.90 -16.04 13.22
C TYR A 80 14.16 -16.73 14.38
N VAL A 81 14.72 -16.67 15.59
CA VAL A 81 14.09 -17.10 16.83
C VAL A 81 13.16 -16.00 17.38
N LEU A 82 12.44 -16.30 18.47
CA LEU A 82 11.69 -15.28 19.19
C LEU A 82 12.65 -14.25 19.80
N LEU A 83 12.41 -12.97 19.54
CA LEU A 83 13.33 -11.89 19.92
C LEU A 83 12.90 -11.12 21.18
N THR A 84 12.07 -11.72 22.05
CA THR A 84 11.57 -11.06 23.27
C THR A 84 12.67 -10.51 24.16
N ASP A 85 13.73 -11.29 24.37
CA ASP A 85 14.66 -11.07 25.48
C ASP A 85 15.64 -9.93 25.23
N CYS A 86 15.91 -9.64 23.95
CA CYS A 86 16.78 -8.56 23.52
C CYS A 86 16.03 -7.24 23.26
N MET A 87 14.69 -7.28 23.23
CA MET A 87 13.86 -6.12 22.91
C MET A 87 13.50 -5.35 24.18
N PRO A 88 13.73 -4.02 24.24
CA PRO A 88 13.31 -3.21 25.37
C PRO A 88 11.81 -3.26 25.67
N SER A 89 10.96 -3.56 24.67
CA SER A 89 9.51 -3.74 24.83
C SER A 89 9.09 -5.14 25.31
N LYS A 90 9.99 -6.13 25.24
CA LYS A 90 9.73 -7.56 25.53
C LYS A 90 8.56 -8.16 24.73
N LYS A 91 8.18 -7.56 23.60
CA LYS A 91 7.09 -8.08 22.77
C LYS A 91 7.51 -9.35 22.03
N PRO A 92 6.62 -10.36 21.93
CA PRO A 92 6.89 -11.57 21.16
C PRO A 92 6.83 -11.27 19.66
N PHE A 93 8.01 -11.06 19.07
CA PHE A 93 8.18 -10.85 17.63
C PHE A 93 9.20 -11.81 17.04
N ILE A 94 8.97 -12.12 15.76
CA ILE A 94 9.88 -12.88 14.92
C ILE A 94 10.37 -12.01 13.77
N HIS A 95 11.65 -12.15 13.44
CA HIS A 95 12.24 -11.49 12.28
C HIS A 95 11.86 -12.23 11.00
N ASN A 96 11.56 -11.47 9.94
CA ASN A 96 11.03 -12.01 8.68
C ASN A 96 11.70 -11.45 7.43
N TYR A 97 12.88 -10.84 7.54
CA TYR A 97 13.65 -10.37 6.38
C TYR A 97 14.82 -11.29 6.04
N PRO A 98 15.24 -11.36 4.76
CA PRO A 98 16.40 -12.13 4.34
C PRO A 98 17.68 -11.73 5.08
N ILE A 99 18.62 -12.66 5.21
CA ILE A 99 19.87 -12.48 5.97
C ILE A 99 20.65 -11.27 5.43
N LEU A 100 20.86 -11.23 4.10
CA LEU A 100 21.62 -10.16 3.47
C LEU A 100 20.94 -8.79 3.61
N SER A 101 19.61 -8.74 3.67
CA SER A 101 18.87 -7.51 3.98
C SER A 101 19.03 -7.09 5.44
N THR A 102 19.20 -8.04 6.35
CA THR A 102 19.37 -7.79 7.78
C THR A 102 20.71 -7.09 8.07
N PHE A 103 21.72 -7.28 7.22
CA PHE A 103 23.00 -6.58 7.35
C PHE A 103 22.92 -5.06 7.30
N ILE A 104 21.87 -4.49 6.71
CA ILE A 104 21.65 -3.04 6.69
C ILE A 104 21.46 -2.46 8.10
N PHE A 105 21.07 -3.30 9.07
CA PHE A 105 20.89 -2.90 10.46
C PHE A 105 22.14 -3.10 11.33
N LEU A 106 23.20 -3.78 10.84
CA LEU A 106 24.44 -4.00 11.59
C LEU A 106 25.10 -2.71 12.11
N PRO A 107 25.14 -1.59 11.35
CA PRO A 107 25.70 -0.34 11.86
C PRO A 107 24.99 0.22 13.11
N LEU A 108 23.77 -0.23 13.41
CA LEU A 108 22.99 0.21 14.58
C LEU A 108 23.22 -0.66 15.82
N VAL A 109 23.87 -1.82 15.68
CA VAL A 109 24.17 -2.77 16.77
C VAL A 109 25.00 -2.14 17.90
N PRO A 110 26.11 -1.43 17.65
CA PRO A 110 26.95 -0.89 18.73
C PRO A 110 26.33 0.32 19.45
N ILE A 111 25.25 0.90 18.91
CA ILE A 111 24.58 2.08 19.45
C ILE A 111 23.56 1.62 20.52
N SER A 112 23.29 2.41 21.57
CA SER A 112 22.23 2.07 22.53
C SER A 112 20.83 2.11 21.88
N PHE A 113 19.85 1.36 22.40
CA PHE A 113 18.49 1.37 21.82
C PHE A 113 17.86 2.76 21.74
N PHE A 114 18.12 3.62 22.73
CA PHE A 114 17.64 5.00 22.74
C PHE A 114 18.15 5.79 21.52
N TRP A 115 19.47 5.82 21.33
CA TRP A 115 20.08 6.56 20.22
C TRP A 115 19.76 5.93 18.86
N SER A 116 19.72 4.60 18.76
CA SER A 116 19.30 3.92 17.53
C SER A 116 17.87 4.29 17.14
N LYS A 117 16.94 4.35 18.10
CA LYS A 117 15.56 4.80 17.87
C LYS A 117 15.50 6.25 17.44
N PHE A 118 16.29 7.13 18.04
CA PHE A 118 16.36 8.54 17.63
C PHE A 118 16.81 8.68 16.17
N VAL A 119 17.93 8.04 15.80
CA VAL A 119 18.43 8.02 14.41
C VAL A 119 17.39 7.45 13.45
N TRP A 120 16.73 6.36 13.84
CA TRP A 120 15.67 5.74 13.04
C TRP A 120 14.47 6.67 12.85
N GLY A 121 14.02 7.37 13.91
CA GLY A 121 12.96 8.36 13.83
C GLY A 121 13.29 9.51 12.89
N CYS A 122 14.52 10.04 12.96
CA CYS A 122 15.00 11.05 12.00
C CYS A 122 14.95 10.54 10.55
N LEU A 123 15.38 9.29 10.32
CA LEU A 123 15.34 8.67 8.99
C LEU A 123 13.89 8.54 8.46
N LEU A 124 12.94 8.15 9.31
CA LEU A 124 11.52 8.04 8.93
C LEU A 124 10.93 9.41 8.58
N ILE A 125 11.21 10.45 9.37
CA ILE A 125 10.73 11.82 9.12
C ILE A 125 11.31 12.35 7.80
N LEU A 126 12.63 12.20 7.59
CA LEU A 126 13.28 12.60 6.35
C LEU A 126 12.70 11.86 5.14
N SER A 127 12.48 10.55 5.28
CA SER A 127 11.82 9.73 4.25
C SER A 127 10.43 10.29 3.93
N PHE A 128 9.63 10.61 4.94
CA PHE A 128 8.29 11.17 4.74
C PHE A 128 8.31 12.52 4.01
N ILE A 129 9.25 13.41 4.35
CA ILE A 129 9.44 14.69 3.63
C ILE A 129 9.78 14.44 2.16
N PHE A 130 10.69 13.49 1.87
CA PHE A 130 11.02 13.11 0.50
C PHE A 130 9.81 12.54 -0.24
N PHE A 131 9.01 11.70 0.40
CA PHE A 131 7.77 11.18 -0.17
C PHE A 131 6.86 12.31 -0.62
N VAL A 132 6.52 13.23 0.30
CA VAL A 132 5.64 14.36 0.01
C VAL A 132 6.17 15.20 -1.15
N TYR A 133 7.47 15.52 -1.13
CA TYR A 133 8.13 16.29 -2.18
C TYR A 133 8.04 15.61 -3.55
N TYR A 134 8.46 14.34 -3.66
CA TYR A 134 8.50 13.63 -4.94
C TYR A 134 7.11 13.28 -5.46
N GLN A 135 6.17 12.89 -4.59
CA GLN A 135 4.80 12.57 -5.02
C GLN A 135 4.07 13.80 -5.54
N LYS A 136 4.19 14.95 -4.85
CA LYS A 136 3.61 16.19 -5.34
C LYS A 136 4.23 16.63 -6.67
N LYS A 137 5.55 16.46 -6.84
CA LYS A 137 6.24 16.76 -8.10
C LYS A 137 5.86 15.81 -9.24
N LEU A 138 5.63 14.53 -8.93
CA LEU A 138 5.17 13.51 -9.87
C LEU A 138 3.80 13.87 -10.43
N PHE A 139 2.84 14.10 -9.54
CA PHE A 139 1.44 14.27 -9.89
C PHE A 139 1.01 15.72 -10.12
N ASN A 140 1.85 16.69 -9.77
CA ASN A 140 1.58 18.13 -9.90
C ASN A 140 0.25 18.54 -9.24
N THR A 141 0.00 18.04 -8.03
CA THR A 141 -1.21 18.37 -7.25
C THR A 141 -1.24 19.84 -6.87
N LYS A 142 -2.44 20.42 -6.84
CA LYS A 142 -2.66 21.82 -6.45
C LYS A 142 -2.77 21.99 -4.92
N ILE A 143 -2.95 20.90 -4.18
CA ILE A 143 -3.07 20.91 -2.72
C ILE A 143 -1.78 21.45 -2.09
N HIS A 144 -1.89 22.39 -1.14
CA HIS A 144 -0.75 22.93 -0.41
C HIS A 144 0.04 21.82 0.31
N TYR A 145 1.36 21.97 0.46
CA TYR A 145 2.22 20.91 1.02
C TYR A 145 1.76 20.46 2.41
N LEU A 146 1.38 21.39 3.28
CA LEU A 146 0.88 21.09 4.63
C LEU A 146 -0.36 20.19 4.60
N PHE A 147 -1.38 20.56 3.82
CA PHE A 147 -2.62 19.78 3.72
C PHE A 147 -2.40 18.45 3.03
N TYR A 148 -1.52 18.39 2.02
CA TYR A 148 -1.16 17.13 1.37
C TYR A 148 -0.49 16.17 2.35
N SER A 149 0.48 16.64 3.15
CA SER A 149 1.11 15.86 4.21
C SER A 149 0.09 15.35 5.22
N PHE A 150 -0.83 16.21 5.66
CA PHE A 150 -1.89 15.84 6.60
C PHE A 150 -2.79 14.74 6.04
N ILE A 151 -3.23 14.88 4.78
CA ILE A 151 -4.03 13.86 4.10
C ILE A 151 -3.26 12.53 4.05
N VAL A 152 -2.00 12.53 3.63
CA VAL A 152 -1.20 11.31 3.52
C VAL A 152 -1.04 10.62 4.88
N LEU A 153 -0.81 11.36 5.96
CA LEU A 153 -0.59 10.80 7.30
C LEU A 153 -1.84 10.13 7.88
N PHE A 154 -3.01 10.74 7.70
CA PHE A 154 -4.23 10.32 8.40
C PHE A 154 -5.22 9.50 7.55
N CYS A 155 -5.02 9.45 6.23
CA CYS A 155 -5.84 8.65 5.33
C CYS A 155 -5.70 7.13 5.60
N LEU A 156 -6.74 6.36 5.28
CA LEU A 156 -6.83 4.92 5.53
C LEU A 156 -6.69 4.53 7.01
N ASP A 157 -7.26 5.37 7.89
CA ASP A 157 -7.37 5.16 9.34
C ASP A 157 -6.04 4.92 10.05
N LYS A 158 -5.35 6.02 10.37
CA LYS A 158 -4.09 6.09 11.14
C LYS A 158 -2.93 5.22 10.64
N THR A 159 -3.11 4.46 9.57
CA THR A 159 -2.19 3.45 9.04
C THR A 159 -0.77 3.99 8.80
N VAL A 160 -0.67 5.13 8.11
CA VAL A 160 0.62 5.74 7.77
C VAL A 160 1.33 6.26 9.03
N ILE A 161 0.57 6.90 9.93
CA ILE A 161 1.06 7.33 11.24
C ILE A 161 1.46 6.13 12.11
N TYR A 162 0.68 5.07 12.12
CA TYR A 162 0.96 3.84 12.85
C TYR A 162 2.27 3.23 12.38
N SER A 163 2.50 3.15 11.05
CA SER A 163 3.77 2.70 10.49
C SER A 163 4.96 3.57 10.90
N LEU A 164 4.74 4.88 11.08
CA LEU A 164 5.76 5.80 11.55
C LEU A 164 6.08 5.55 13.03
N PHE A 165 5.08 5.45 13.91
CA PHE A 165 5.26 5.23 15.36
C PHE A 165 5.72 3.81 15.74
N THR A 166 5.42 2.81 14.92
CA THR A 166 5.96 1.44 15.08
C THR A 166 7.41 1.32 14.64
N GLY A 167 7.89 2.26 13.82
CA GLY A 167 9.25 2.24 13.28
C GLY A 167 9.44 1.18 12.19
N ASN A 168 8.39 0.81 11.46
CA ASN A 168 8.45 -0.29 10.49
C ASN A 168 9.28 0.07 9.24
N ILE A 169 10.19 -0.82 8.82
CA ILE A 169 11.03 -0.64 7.60
C ILE A 169 10.18 -0.50 6.33
N SER A 170 9.00 -1.11 6.31
CA SER A 170 8.07 -1.04 5.17
C SER A 170 7.72 0.40 4.81
N PHE A 171 7.67 1.31 5.78
CA PHE A 171 7.48 2.74 5.53
C PHE A 171 8.54 3.30 4.58
N ILE A 172 9.83 3.02 4.87
CA ILE A 172 10.96 3.45 4.04
C ILE A 172 10.90 2.76 2.67
N LEU A 173 10.63 1.46 2.63
CA LEU A 173 10.56 0.69 1.37
C LEU A 173 9.48 1.24 0.43
N GLN A 174 8.30 1.58 0.95
CA GLN A 174 7.22 2.14 0.14
C GLN A 174 7.52 3.56 -0.33
N ILE A 175 8.25 4.34 0.47
CA ILE A 175 8.72 5.67 0.06
C ILE A 175 9.73 5.55 -1.08
N LEU A 176 10.70 4.64 -0.96
CA LEU A 176 11.64 4.32 -2.05
C LEU A 176 10.89 3.85 -3.30
N LEU A 177 9.94 2.94 -3.14
CA LEU A 177 9.07 2.48 -4.22
C LEU A 177 8.31 3.65 -4.86
N SER A 178 7.74 4.55 -4.06
CA SER A 178 7.01 5.71 -4.55
C SER A 178 7.93 6.71 -5.28
N CYS A 179 9.16 6.89 -4.80
CA CYS A 179 10.21 7.66 -5.48
C CYS A 179 10.62 7.01 -6.82
N SER A 180 10.61 5.67 -6.91
CA SER A 180 10.88 4.98 -8.16
C SER A 180 9.91 5.40 -9.27
N PHE A 181 8.62 5.61 -8.97
CA PHE A 181 7.64 6.08 -9.94
C PHE A 181 7.94 7.51 -10.44
N TYR A 182 8.58 8.33 -9.62
CA TYR A 182 9.09 9.62 -10.07
C TYR A 182 10.23 9.47 -11.09
N TYR A 183 11.15 8.53 -10.88
CA TYR A 183 12.20 8.20 -11.87
C TYR A 183 11.60 7.64 -13.15
N LEU A 184 10.59 6.78 -13.05
CA LEU A 184 9.83 6.26 -14.18
C LEU A 184 9.20 7.41 -15.01
N TYR A 185 8.57 8.38 -14.34
CA TYR A 185 8.02 9.58 -14.98
C TYR A 185 9.09 10.44 -15.66
N LYS A 186 10.26 10.59 -15.03
CA LYS A 186 11.41 11.30 -15.61
C LYS A 186 12.17 10.49 -16.67
N LYS A 187 11.68 9.30 -17.05
CA LYS A 187 12.33 8.37 -17.99
C LYS A 187 13.73 7.92 -17.54
N LYS A 188 14.04 8.02 -16.25
CA LYS A 188 15.27 7.47 -15.65
C LYS A 188 15.06 6.01 -15.28
N LEU A 189 14.91 5.16 -16.30
CA LEU A 189 14.49 3.76 -16.14
C LEU A 189 15.46 2.91 -15.34
N ASN A 190 16.77 3.13 -15.50
CA ASN A 190 17.78 2.38 -14.73
C ASN A 190 17.59 2.61 -13.23
N LEU A 191 17.39 3.87 -12.81
CA LEU A 191 17.12 4.19 -11.41
C LEU A 191 15.81 3.56 -10.94
N PHE A 192 14.76 3.57 -11.77
CA PHE A 192 13.50 2.88 -11.45
C PHE A 192 13.73 1.38 -11.16
N PHE A 193 14.35 0.64 -12.09
CA PHE A 193 14.57 -0.79 -11.92
C PHE A 193 15.54 -1.12 -10.78
N ILE A 194 16.59 -0.32 -10.56
CA ILE A 194 17.49 -0.47 -9.42
C ILE A 194 16.72 -0.28 -8.11
N THR A 195 15.88 0.75 -8.00
CA THR A 195 15.07 0.96 -6.80
C THR A 195 14.09 -0.19 -6.58
N ILE A 196 13.43 -0.71 -7.63
CA ILE A 196 12.56 -1.90 -7.52
C ILE A 196 13.34 -3.11 -7.01
N PHE A 197 14.53 -3.37 -7.57
CA PHE A 197 15.41 -4.44 -7.10
C PHE A 197 15.72 -4.28 -5.60
N LEU A 198 16.18 -3.10 -5.17
CA LEU A 198 16.57 -2.83 -3.78
C LEU A 198 15.41 -3.05 -2.80
N VAL A 199 14.20 -2.55 -3.10
CA VAL A 199 13.05 -2.78 -2.21
C VAL A 199 12.60 -4.24 -2.22
N SER A 200 12.77 -4.92 -3.35
CA SER A 200 12.41 -6.34 -3.49
C SER A 200 13.36 -7.26 -2.73
N CYS A 201 14.61 -6.86 -2.51
CA CYS A 201 15.54 -7.60 -1.66
C CYS A 201 14.99 -7.77 -0.23
N PHE A 202 14.27 -6.77 0.29
CA PHE A 202 13.59 -6.89 1.59
C PHE A 202 12.28 -7.68 1.47
N LYS A 203 11.45 -7.34 0.48
CA LYS A 203 10.14 -7.95 0.26
C LYS A 203 9.94 -8.32 -1.20
N PHE A 204 10.14 -9.61 -1.53
CA PHE A 204 10.16 -10.09 -2.91
C PHE A 204 8.92 -9.70 -3.74
N TYR A 205 7.74 -9.58 -3.12
CA TYR A 205 6.51 -9.24 -3.85
C TYR A 205 6.49 -7.81 -4.40
N PHE A 206 7.38 -6.90 -3.97
CA PHE A 206 7.54 -5.59 -4.61
C PHE A 206 8.13 -5.68 -6.03
N LEU A 207 8.67 -6.84 -6.43
CA LEU A 207 9.14 -7.07 -7.80
C LEU A 207 8.02 -6.87 -8.83
N ILE A 208 6.76 -7.10 -8.45
CA ILE A 208 5.59 -6.92 -9.32
C ILE A 208 5.52 -5.50 -9.93
N PHE A 209 6.06 -4.49 -9.24
CA PHE A 209 6.13 -3.11 -9.75
C PHE A 209 7.09 -2.94 -10.93
N ALA A 210 8.01 -3.86 -11.18
CA ALA A 210 8.80 -3.89 -12.41
C ALA A 210 7.90 -3.98 -13.67
N LEU A 211 6.63 -4.39 -13.53
CA LEU A 211 5.65 -4.47 -14.62
C LEU A 211 4.92 -3.15 -14.91
N CYS A 212 5.10 -2.08 -14.12
CA CYS A 212 4.53 -0.77 -14.47
C CYS A 212 4.96 -0.28 -15.88
N PRO A 213 6.24 -0.37 -16.29
CA PRO A 213 6.66 -0.12 -17.67
C PRO A 213 5.92 -0.95 -18.73
N PHE A 214 5.55 -2.20 -18.42
CA PHE A 214 4.78 -3.04 -19.33
C PHE A 214 3.37 -2.47 -19.56
N LEU A 215 2.69 -2.01 -18.52
CA LEU A 215 1.38 -1.34 -18.65
C LEU A 215 1.47 -0.04 -19.46
N LEU A 216 2.59 0.70 -19.33
CA LEU A 216 2.78 2.00 -19.97
C LEU A 216 3.27 1.94 -21.42
N TRP A 217 4.08 0.96 -21.76
CA TRP A 217 4.78 0.88 -23.05
C TRP A 217 4.81 -0.53 -23.67
N GLY A 218 4.02 -1.47 -23.15
CA GLY A 218 4.00 -2.85 -23.60
C GLY A 218 5.35 -3.55 -23.41
N LEU A 219 5.72 -4.41 -24.35
CA LEU A 219 6.93 -5.24 -24.27
C LEU A 219 8.26 -4.49 -24.48
N LYS A 220 8.25 -3.16 -24.63
CA LYS A 220 9.45 -2.36 -24.91
C LYS A 220 10.57 -2.60 -23.88
N TYR A 221 10.23 -2.78 -22.60
CA TYR A 221 11.21 -2.93 -21.51
C TYR A 221 11.27 -4.36 -20.95
N LYS A 222 10.89 -5.38 -21.73
CA LYS A 222 10.91 -6.78 -21.30
C LYS A 222 12.29 -7.26 -20.83
N LYS A 223 13.37 -6.77 -21.46
CA LYS A 223 14.76 -7.14 -21.10
C LYS A 223 15.11 -6.64 -19.70
N GLN A 224 14.77 -5.40 -19.38
CA GLN A 224 15.02 -4.81 -18.07
C GLN A 224 14.21 -5.52 -16.98
N ILE A 225 12.95 -5.85 -17.27
CA ILE A 225 12.11 -6.65 -16.36
C ILE A 225 12.79 -8.01 -16.08
N LEU A 226 13.21 -8.71 -17.13
CA LEU A 226 13.90 -10.00 -17.00
C LEU A 226 15.20 -9.88 -16.20
N TYR A 227 16.01 -8.85 -16.46
CA TYR A 227 17.24 -8.60 -15.71
C TYR A 227 16.96 -8.30 -14.24
N THR A 228 15.98 -7.47 -13.91
CA THR A 228 15.59 -7.20 -12.52
C THR A 228 15.12 -8.47 -11.80
N THR A 229 14.29 -9.28 -12.47
CA THR A 229 13.85 -10.58 -11.93
C THR A 229 15.02 -11.53 -11.72
N PHE A 230 15.92 -11.63 -12.70
CA PHE A 230 17.11 -12.49 -12.61
C PHE A 230 18.07 -12.01 -11.50
N SER A 231 18.33 -10.71 -11.40
CA SER A 231 19.12 -10.14 -10.30
C SER A 231 18.51 -10.46 -8.94
N LEU A 232 17.19 -10.39 -8.79
CA LEU A 232 16.51 -10.75 -7.55
C LEU A 232 16.65 -12.25 -7.24
N PHE A 233 16.51 -13.10 -8.26
CA PHE A 233 16.77 -14.54 -8.13
C PHE A 233 18.20 -14.80 -7.63
N VAL A 234 19.21 -14.16 -8.23
CA VAL A 234 20.61 -14.25 -7.80
C VAL A 234 20.78 -13.75 -6.36
N PHE A 235 20.10 -12.68 -5.96
CA PHE A 235 20.14 -12.19 -4.57
C PHE A 235 19.60 -13.23 -3.58
N TYR A 236 18.47 -13.88 -3.86
CA TYR A 236 17.93 -14.93 -2.98
C TYR A 236 18.77 -16.21 -3.01
N LEU A 237 19.32 -16.57 -4.17
CA LEU A 237 20.30 -17.64 -4.27
C LEU A 237 21.54 -17.34 -3.42
N ALA A 238 22.03 -16.10 -3.42
CA ALA A 238 23.14 -15.68 -2.57
C ALA A 238 22.79 -15.77 -1.08
N ASN A 239 21.55 -15.46 -0.66
CA ASN A 239 21.12 -15.69 0.72
C ASN A 239 21.17 -17.18 1.10
N TYR A 240 20.71 -18.07 0.20
CA TYR A 240 20.78 -19.51 0.42
C TYR A 240 22.21 -20.04 0.48
N LEU A 241 23.07 -19.60 -0.45
CA LEU A 241 24.49 -20.01 -0.48
C LEU A 241 25.30 -19.44 0.69
N TYR A 242 24.91 -18.28 1.24
CA TYR A 242 25.55 -17.69 2.41
C TYR A 242 25.36 -18.55 3.65
N ASP A 243 24.11 -18.95 3.95
CA ASP A 243 23.80 -19.88 5.04
C ASP A 243 22.46 -20.60 4.77
N PRO A 244 22.48 -21.86 4.30
CA PRO A 244 21.28 -22.61 3.99
C PRO A 244 20.35 -22.83 5.19
N ASN A 245 20.91 -22.96 6.41
CA ASN A 245 20.14 -23.22 7.62
C ASN A 245 19.35 -21.96 8.01
N LEU A 246 20.03 -20.81 8.07
CA LEU A 246 19.38 -19.54 8.34
C LEU A 246 18.37 -19.16 7.25
N PHE A 247 18.66 -19.48 5.98
CA PHE A 247 17.71 -19.28 4.89
C PHE A 247 16.43 -20.09 5.10
N ASN A 248 16.53 -21.36 5.48
CA ASN A 248 15.38 -22.21 5.78
C ASN A 248 14.59 -21.70 7.00
N HIS A 249 15.29 -21.20 8.03
CA HIS A 249 14.62 -20.55 9.16
C HIS A 249 13.85 -19.29 8.74
N TRP A 250 14.41 -18.47 7.86
CA TRP A 250 13.72 -17.32 7.28
C TRP A 250 12.47 -17.73 6.51
N VAL A 251 12.56 -18.72 5.61
CA VAL A 251 11.42 -19.25 4.84
C VAL A 251 10.33 -19.75 5.77
N ASN A 252 10.69 -20.48 6.84
CA ASN A 252 9.74 -20.94 7.85
C ASN A 252 9.04 -19.78 8.57
N ASN A 253 9.75 -18.70 8.90
CA ASN A 253 9.13 -17.51 9.49
C ASN A 253 8.20 -16.81 8.50
N ILE A 254 8.58 -16.66 7.23
CA ILE A 254 7.69 -16.13 6.18
C ILE A 254 6.42 -16.97 6.07
N TYR A 255 6.56 -18.31 6.07
CA TYR A 255 5.42 -19.23 6.03
C TYR A 255 4.50 -19.07 7.24
N LYS A 256 5.06 -19.06 8.46
CA LYS A 256 4.28 -18.88 9.70
C LYS A 256 3.45 -17.59 9.69
N ILE A 257 4.01 -16.50 9.18
CA ILE A 257 3.33 -15.20 9.15
C ILE A 257 2.34 -15.12 7.97
N SER A 258 2.52 -15.91 6.89
CA SER A 258 1.73 -15.76 5.65
C SER A 258 0.61 -16.79 5.50
N VAL A 259 0.80 -18.00 6.03
CA VAL A 259 -0.10 -19.16 5.84
C VAL A 259 -0.50 -19.80 7.17
N GLY A 260 0.35 -19.69 8.21
CA GLY A 260 0.11 -20.30 9.51
C GLY A 260 -1.15 -19.80 10.22
N LYS A 261 -2.20 -20.63 10.24
CA LYS A 261 -3.52 -20.34 10.84
C LYS A 261 -3.50 -20.01 12.35
N ASN A 262 -2.43 -20.32 13.07
CA ASN A 262 -2.48 -20.38 14.54
C ASN A 262 -1.65 -19.33 15.29
N TYR A 263 -0.83 -18.50 14.61
CA TYR A 263 0.04 -17.56 15.34
C TYR A 263 -0.38 -16.10 15.22
N TYR A 264 -1.00 -15.71 14.10
CA TYR A 264 -1.55 -14.38 13.89
C TYR A 264 -2.68 -14.45 12.86
N ASP A 265 -3.93 -14.46 13.32
CA ASP A 265 -5.08 -14.36 12.45
C ASP A 265 -5.04 -13.06 11.63
N SER A 266 -4.53 -13.19 10.40
CA SER A 266 -4.83 -12.36 9.24
C SER A 266 -4.13 -10.98 9.11
N PHE A 267 -2.79 -10.95 9.12
CA PHE A 267 -2.08 -9.75 8.67
C PHE A 267 -2.12 -9.55 7.16
N GLY A 268 -2.75 -8.45 6.75
CA GLY A 268 -2.86 -8.00 5.36
C GLY A 268 -4.30 -8.04 4.84
N ILE A 269 -4.54 -7.35 3.73
CA ILE A 269 -5.83 -7.25 3.04
C ILE A 269 -5.74 -7.60 1.55
N GLY A 270 -4.61 -8.13 1.06
CA GLY A 270 -4.36 -8.38 -0.37
C GLY A 270 -5.22 -9.46 -1.02
N SER A 271 -4.93 -9.75 -2.31
CA SER A 271 -5.74 -10.67 -3.13
C SER A 271 -5.86 -12.07 -2.53
N PHE A 272 -4.78 -12.58 -1.91
CA PHE A 272 -4.75 -13.93 -1.34
C PHE A 272 -5.75 -14.07 -0.18
N LYS A 273 -5.82 -13.10 0.73
CA LYS A 273 -6.80 -13.11 1.85
C LYS A 273 -8.23 -13.06 1.33
N TYR A 274 -8.47 -12.29 0.26
CA TYR A 274 -9.81 -12.21 -0.33
C TYR A 274 -10.21 -13.52 -1.02
N ILE A 275 -9.27 -14.21 -1.66
CA ILE A 275 -9.49 -15.54 -2.25
C ILE A 275 -9.78 -16.58 -1.16
N ILE A 276 -9.01 -16.58 -0.06
CA ILE A 276 -9.28 -17.42 1.11
C ILE A 276 -10.70 -17.15 1.65
N PHE A 277 -11.09 -15.89 1.75
CA PHE A 277 -12.42 -15.50 2.21
C PHE A 277 -13.54 -16.03 1.30
N ILE A 278 -13.40 -15.91 -0.03
CA ILE A 278 -14.36 -16.46 -0.98
C ILE A 278 -14.44 -17.98 -0.85
N ASN A 279 -13.30 -18.67 -0.79
CA ASN A 279 -13.25 -20.12 -0.66
C ASN A 279 -13.93 -20.59 0.63
N ASN A 280 -13.63 -19.95 1.77
CA ASN A 280 -14.32 -20.20 3.03
C ASN A 280 -15.83 -20.00 2.92
N PHE A 281 -16.27 -18.93 2.25
CA PHE A 281 -17.70 -18.66 2.06
C PHE A 281 -18.39 -19.75 1.22
N LEU A 282 -17.73 -20.24 0.17
CA LEU A 282 -18.26 -21.30 -0.70
C LEU A 282 -18.29 -22.66 0.01
N GLU A 283 -17.23 -23.00 0.75
CA GLU A 283 -17.15 -24.23 1.57
C GLU A 283 -18.20 -24.22 2.69
N ASN A 284 -18.32 -23.13 3.44
CA ASN A 284 -19.32 -23.00 4.52
C ASN A 284 -20.77 -23.09 4.02
N ARG A 285 -21.00 -22.91 2.72
CA ARG A 285 -22.31 -23.05 2.07
C ARG A 285 -22.48 -24.39 1.36
N ASN A 286 -21.52 -25.31 1.50
CA ASN A 286 -21.46 -26.60 0.81
C ASN A 286 -21.58 -26.46 -0.73
N ILE A 287 -21.09 -25.35 -1.31
CA ILE A 287 -21.14 -25.11 -2.75
C ILE A 287 -19.95 -25.79 -3.44
N LEU A 288 -18.79 -25.78 -2.80
CA LEU A 288 -17.54 -26.38 -3.28
C LEU A 288 -16.78 -26.98 -2.10
N GLU A 289 -16.15 -28.13 -2.32
CA GLU A 289 -15.22 -28.75 -1.38
C GLU A 289 -13.84 -28.80 -2.05
N LEU A 290 -12.84 -28.12 -1.47
CA LEU A 290 -11.53 -27.93 -2.11
C LEU A 290 -10.49 -28.91 -1.56
N ASN A 291 -10.18 -29.93 -2.34
CA ASN A 291 -8.98 -30.75 -2.12
C ASN A 291 -7.72 -29.93 -2.44
N TYR A 292 -6.64 -30.10 -1.67
CA TYR A 292 -5.36 -29.38 -1.86
C TYR A 292 -5.50 -27.84 -1.81
N ARG A 293 -6.30 -27.36 -0.87
CA ARG A 293 -6.74 -25.97 -0.75
C ARG A 293 -5.63 -24.91 -0.90
N GLU A 294 -4.49 -25.07 -0.21
CA GLU A 294 -3.40 -24.08 -0.24
C GLU A 294 -2.84 -23.87 -1.66
N TYR A 295 -2.66 -24.94 -2.42
CA TYR A 295 -2.16 -24.88 -3.80
C TYR A 295 -3.18 -24.21 -4.73
N LEU A 296 -4.47 -24.49 -4.53
CA LEU A 296 -5.56 -23.87 -5.28
C LEU A 296 -5.65 -22.36 -5.00
N GLU A 297 -5.54 -21.94 -3.74
CA GLU A 297 -5.54 -20.52 -3.34
C GLU A 297 -4.37 -19.74 -3.96
N ILE A 298 -3.18 -20.36 -4.03
CA ILE A 298 -2.01 -19.81 -4.72
C ILE A 298 -2.28 -19.68 -6.23
N LEU A 299 -2.80 -20.73 -6.86
CA LEU A 299 -3.09 -20.74 -8.29
C LEU A 299 -4.16 -19.70 -8.66
N LEU A 300 -5.22 -19.57 -7.86
CA LEU A 300 -6.24 -18.54 -8.03
C LEU A 300 -5.67 -17.14 -7.86
N SER A 301 -4.73 -16.94 -6.94
CA SER A 301 -4.06 -15.64 -6.74
C SER A 301 -3.20 -15.25 -7.94
N PHE A 302 -2.51 -16.23 -8.53
CA PHE A 302 -1.75 -16.03 -9.75
C PHE A 302 -2.66 -15.77 -10.95
N GLY A 303 -3.76 -16.50 -11.08
CA GLY A 303 -4.80 -16.26 -12.09
C GLY A 303 -5.39 -14.85 -11.97
N TYR A 304 -5.74 -14.42 -10.76
CA TYR A 304 -6.21 -13.08 -10.46
C TYR A 304 -5.20 -12.03 -10.96
N PHE A 305 -3.93 -12.17 -10.60
CA PHE A 305 -2.87 -11.26 -11.06
C PHE A 305 -2.79 -11.15 -12.58
N ILE A 306 -2.80 -12.27 -13.31
CA ILE A 306 -2.78 -12.27 -14.78
C ILE A 306 -4.00 -11.54 -15.34
N ILE A 307 -5.20 -11.84 -14.83
CA ILE A 307 -6.45 -11.22 -15.30
C ILE A 307 -6.39 -9.69 -15.10
N ILE A 308 -6.00 -9.24 -13.92
CA ILE A 308 -5.87 -7.80 -13.60
C ILE A 308 -4.86 -7.12 -14.53
N LEU A 309 -3.72 -7.74 -14.77
CA LEU A 309 -2.71 -7.21 -15.70
C LEU A 309 -3.21 -7.10 -17.14
N VAL A 310 -3.86 -8.16 -17.64
CA VAL A 310 -4.38 -8.20 -19.03
C VAL A 310 -5.46 -7.15 -19.21
N LEU A 311 -6.43 -7.09 -18.30
CA LEU A 311 -7.49 -6.07 -18.31
C LEU A 311 -6.88 -4.66 -18.22
N GLY A 312 -5.99 -4.44 -17.25
CA GLY A 312 -5.30 -3.16 -17.06
C GLY A 312 -4.55 -2.71 -18.31
N SER A 313 -3.77 -3.61 -18.92
CA SER A 313 -3.04 -3.33 -20.15
C SER A 313 -3.97 -3.01 -21.32
N TYR A 314 -5.04 -3.77 -21.48
CA TYR A 314 -6.04 -3.54 -22.52
C TYR A 314 -6.62 -2.13 -22.42
N PHE A 315 -7.12 -1.72 -21.25
CA PHE A 315 -7.73 -0.40 -21.07
C PHE A 315 -6.74 0.76 -21.15
N LEU A 316 -5.49 0.58 -20.73
CA LEU A 316 -4.47 1.63 -20.76
C LEU A 316 -3.83 1.87 -22.14
N ASN A 317 -3.95 0.92 -23.06
CA ASN A 317 -3.25 0.92 -24.35
C ASN A 317 -4.19 0.99 -25.58
N ILE A 318 -5.48 1.28 -25.39
CA ILE A 318 -6.38 1.61 -26.51
C ILE A 318 -5.84 2.84 -27.25
N LYS A 319 -5.75 2.76 -28.59
CA LYS A 319 -4.96 3.65 -29.48
C LYS A 319 -5.38 5.13 -29.54
N GLU A 320 -6.38 5.58 -28.80
CA GLU A 320 -6.91 6.95 -28.90
C GLU A 320 -5.99 7.97 -28.18
N LYS A 321 -5.32 8.79 -29.00
CA LYS A 321 -4.46 9.98 -28.74
C LYS A 321 -3.68 10.03 -27.40
N LYS A 322 -2.38 9.76 -27.52
CA LYS A 322 -1.35 9.95 -26.48
C LYS A 322 -1.04 11.45 -26.24
N GLU A 323 -1.93 12.15 -25.56
CA GLU A 323 -1.59 13.49 -25.07
C GLU A 323 -0.64 13.45 -23.85
N ARG A 324 0.22 14.47 -23.73
CA ARG A 324 1.25 14.58 -22.68
C ARG A 324 0.66 14.63 -21.25
N GLY A 325 -0.58 15.10 -21.10
CA GLY A 325 -1.33 15.01 -19.85
C GLY A 325 -1.67 13.57 -19.47
N ASN A 326 -1.93 12.71 -20.45
CA ASN A 326 -2.40 11.35 -20.27
C ASN A 326 -1.36 10.46 -19.52
N PHE A 327 -0.06 10.72 -19.71
CA PHE A 327 0.97 9.86 -19.13
C PHE A 327 0.91 9.74 -17.59
N ARG A 328 0.72 10.85 -16.86
CA ARG A 328 0.59 10.80 -15.40
C ARG A 328 -0.61 9.99 -14.94
N ALA A 329 -1.73 10.06 -15.68
CA ALA A 329 -2.92 9.26 -15.40
C ALA A 329 -2.70 7.78 -15.69
N ARG A 330 -2.08 7.45 -16.82
CA ARG A 330 -1.68 6.07 -17.12
C ARG A 330 -0.72 5.51 -16.08
N LEU A 331 0.22 6.33 -15.59
CA LEU A 331 1.14 5.94 -14.52
C LEU A 331 0.41 5.72 -13.20
N ALA A 332 -0.46 6.65 -12.77
CA ALA A 332 -1.27 6.49 -11.57
C ALA A 332 -2.11 5.21 -11.61
N LEU A 333 -2.81 4.97 -12.73
CA LEU A 333 -3.59 3.74 -12.93
C LEU A 333 -2.70 2.50 -12.97
N SER A 334 -1.51 2.56 -13.59
CA SER A 334 -0.56 1.45 -13.61
C SER A 334 -0.10 1.09 -12.20
N ILE A 335 0.16 2.09 -11.35
CA ILE A 335 0.50 1.87 -9.93
C ILE A 335 -0.67 1.15 -9.26
N LEU A 336 -1.91 1.65 -9.39
CA LEU A 336 -3.08 1.04 -8.75
C LEU A 336 -3.34 -0.41 -9.22
N ILE A 337 -3.29 -0.68 -10.53
CA ILE A 337 -3.48 -2.02 -11.11
C ILE A 337 -2.46 -3.01 -10.53
N ILE A 338 -1.20 -2.60 -10.44
CA ILE A 338 -0.15 -3.44 -9.88
C ILE A 338 -0.34 -3.62 -8.38
N SER A 339 -0.65 -2.55 -7.63
CA SER A 339 -0.80 -2.62 -6.18
C SER A 339 -1.97 -3.49 -5.74
N ILE A 340 -3.12 -3.49 -6.43
CA ILE A 340 -4.25 -4.40 -6.12
C ILE A 340 -3.91 -5.87 -6.42
N SER A 341 -2.85 -6.13 -7.19
CA SER A 341 -2.41 -7.50 -7.51
C SER A 341 -1.48 -8.10 -6.47
N ILE A 342 -1.10 -7.34 -5.42
CA ILE A 342 -0.23 -7.83 -4.36
C ILE A 342 -0.99 -8.89 -3.53
N PRO A 343 -0.46 -10.12 -3.39
CA PRO A 343 -1.14 -11.21 -2.69
C PRO A 343 -1.31 -10.92 -1.20
N ARG A 344 -0.23 -10.44 -0.57
CA ARG A 344 -0.20 -10.01 0.83
C ARG A 344 0.07 -8.52 0.87
N LEU A 345 -0.99 -7.73 0.81
CA LEU A 345 -0.93 -6.27 0.96
C LEU A 345 -1.08 -5.93 2.44
N GLU A 346 0.00 -5.54 3.10
CA GLU A 346 -0.06 -5.10 4.49
C GLU A 346 -0.61 -3.68 4.57
N VAL A 347 -1.22 -3.34 5.70
CA VAL A 347 -1.99 -2.10 5.81
C VAL A 347 -1.11 -0.89 5.68
N TYR A 348 0.06 -0.88 6.31
CA TYR A 348 1.05 0.17 6.10
C TYR A 348 1.48 0.32 4.64
N GLU A 349 1.34 -0.69 3.78
CA GLU A 349 1.69 -0.65 2.34
C GLU A 349 0.69 0.13 1.49
N LEU A 350 -0.44 0.51 2.08
CA LEU A 350 -1.45 1.31 1.42
C LEU A 350 -0.99 2.72 1.06
N ILE A 351 0.14 3.21 1.60
CA ILE A 351 0.68 4.55 1.25
C ILE A 351 0.87 4.72 -0.26
N VAL A 352 1.21 3.62 -0.97
CA VAL A 352 1.47 3.60 -2.42
C VAL A 352 0.20 3.94 -3.22
N PHE A 353 -0.98 3.72 -2.65
CA PHE A 353 -2.26 4.04 -3.29
C PHE A 353 -2.63 5.52 -3.14
N ILE A 354 -2.25 6.15 -2.03
CA ILE A 354 -2.78 7.47 -1.62
C ILE A 354 -2.49 8.54 -2.69
N ALA A 355 -1.23 8.69 -3.09
CA ALA A 355 -0.85 9.74 -4.04
C ALA A 355 -1.48 9.56 -5.45
N PRO A 356 -1.45 8.36 -6.07
CA PRO A 356 -2.18 8.09 -7.31
C PRO A 356 -3.68 8.40 -7.21
N ILE A 357 -4.31 8.04 -6.10
CA ILE A 357 -5.76 8.25 -5.94
C ILE A 357 -6.07 9.74 -5.84
N ILE A 358 -5.40 10.51 -4.97
CA ILE A 358 -5.59 11.96 -4.87
C ILE A 358 -5.45 12.63 -6.25
N PHE A 359 -4.40 12.27 -6.99
CA PHE A 359 -4.16 12.82 -8.32
C PHE A 359 -5.26 12.50 -9.34
N LEU A 360 -5.67 11.24 -9.43
CA LEU A 360 -6.71 10.82 -10.37
C LEU A 360 -8.01 11.56 -10.09
N ILE A 361 -8.21 11.93 -8.84
CA ILE A 361 -9.42 12.60 -8.39
C ILE A 361 -9.42 14.08 -8.74
N GLU A 362 -8.35 14.80 -8.41
CA GLU A 362 -8.17 16.19 -8.86
C GLU A 362 -8.29 16.33 -10.38
N ARG A 363 -7.88 15.29 -11.12
CA ARG A 363 -7.88 15.29 -12.58
C ARG A 363 -9.23 14.91 -13.20
N PHE A 364 -9.88 13.87 -12.69
CA PHE A 364 -11.06 13.31 -13.34
C PHE A 364 -12.37 13.84 -12.77
N TYR A 365 -12.40 14.24 -11.51
CA TYR A 365 -13.62 14.64 -10.83
C TYR A 365 -13.57 16.14 -10.55
N ASP A 366 -14.30 16.91 -11.36
CA ASP A 366 -14.60 18.30 -11.04
C ASP A 366 -15.90 18.34 -10.23
N PHE A 367 -15.77 18.52 -8.91
CA PHE A 367 -16.91 18.62 -8.00
C PHE A 367 -17.85 19.79 -8.31
N ARG A 368 -17.43 20.74 -9.15
CA ARG A 368 -18.25 21.90 -9.54
C ARG A 368 -19.17 21.62 -10.73
N ASN A 369 -18.95 20.54 -11.48
CA ASN A 369 -19.73 20.24 -12.69
C ASN A 369 -20.35 18.83 -12.59
N THR A 370 -21.53 18.78 -11.99
CA THR A 370 -22.16 17.61 -11.32
C THR A 370 -23.05 16.73 -12.21
N ASN A 371 -23.07 16.95 -13.52
CA ASN A 371 -24.11 16.37 -14.40
C ASN A 371 -24.05 14.84 -14.61
N LYS A 372 -23.14 14.10 -13.98
CA LYS A 372 -23.02 12.65 -14.18
C LYS A 372 -23.11 11.92 -12.83
N LYS A 373 -24.19 11.16 -12.62
CA LYS A 373 -24.40 10.23 -11.47
C LYS A 373 -23.15 9.40 -11.13
N ILE A 374 -22.35 9.08 -12.15
CA ILE A 374 -21.13 8.30 -12.00
C ILE A 374 -19.97 9.12 -11.37
N ILE A 375 -19.87 10.44 -11.61
CA ILE A 375 -18.91 11.33 -10.93
C ILE A 375 -19.21 11.37 -9.42
N ILE A 376 -20.50 11.37 -9.06
CA ILE A 376 -20.96 11.37 -7.67
C ILE A 376 -20.62 10.07 -6.95
N PHE A 377 -20.83 8.93 -7.61
CA PHE A 377 -20.41 7.64 -7.08
C PHE A 377 -18.88 7.60 -6.84
N LEU A 378 -18.08 8.18 -7.73
CA LEU A 378 -16.62 8.23 -7.57
C LEU A 378 -16.14 9.26 -6.55
N SER A 379 -16.86 10.36 -6.40
CA SER A 379 -16.69 11.30 -5.29
C SER A 379 -17.01 10.62 -3.96
N PHE A 380 -18.06 9.80 -3.88
CA PHE A 380 -18.38 9.00 -2.70
C PHE A 380 -17.30 7.95 -2.39
N LEU A 381 -16.78 7.27 -3.42
CA LEU A 381 -15.65 6.37 -3.25
C LEU A 381 -14.42 7.14 -2.72
N TYR A 382 -14.06 8.28 -3.32
CA TYR A 382 -12.96 9.13 -2.82
C TYR A 382 -13.08 9.49 -1.34
N ILE A 383 -14.27 9.97 -0.98
CA ILE A 383 -14.64 10.37 0.38
C ILE A 383 -14.43 9.20 1.35
N SER A 384 -14.73 7.98 0.91
CA SER A 384 -14.53 6.77 1.71
C SER A 384 -13.06 6.51 2.00
N ILE A 385 -12.12 6.84 1.12
CA ILE A 385 -10.66 6.66 1.35
C ILE A 385 -10.16 7.47 2.57
N PHE A 386 -10.79 8.60 2.87
CA PHE A 386 -10.46 9.37 4.07
C PHE A 386 -10.92 8.70 5.37
N LEU A 387 -11.97 7.88 5.32
CA LEU A 387 -12.60 7.31 6.51
C LEU A 387 -12.39 5.79 6.64
N LEU A 388 -12.05 5.10 5.54
CA LEU A 388 -11.86 3.66 5.47
C LEU A 388 -10.79 3.21 6.46
N ASN A 389 -11.11 2.16 7.20
CA ASN A 389 -10.14 1.51 8.06
C ASN A 389 -9.20 0.65 7.21
N GLY A 390 -7.91 1.00 7.16
CA GLY A 390 -6.90 0.25 6.40
C GLY A 390 -6.88 -1.25 6.72
N ASP A 391 -7.14 -1.63 7.97
CA ASP A 391 -7.20 -3.02 8.45
C ASP A 391 -8.54 -3.72 8.18
N SER A 392 -9.54 -3.01 7.65
CA SER A 392 -10.84 -3.60 7.32
C SER A 392 -10.76 -4.50 6.09
N GLY A 393 -11.44 -5.66 6.17
CA GLY A 393 -11.65 -6.54 5.02
C GLY A 393 -12.38 -5.89 3.84
N ILE A 394 -13.02 -4.74 4.04
CA ILE A 394 -13.72 -3.97 2.99
C ILE A 394 -12.74 -3.10 2.17
N THR A 395 -11.58 -2.75 2.73
CA THR A 395 -10.65 -1.80 2.11
C THR A 395 -10.09 -2.32 0.78
N TYR A 396 -9.77 -3.61 0.71
CA TYR A 396 -9.27 -4.18 -0.54
C TYR A 396 -10.31 -4.26 -1.67
N PRO A 397 -11.53 -4.82 -1.46
CA PRO A 397 -12.60 -4.73 -2.44
C PRO A 397 -12.88 -3.30 -2.90
N PHE A 398 -12.85 -2.35 -1.95
CA PHE A 398 -13.00 -0.94 -2.25
C PHE A 398 -11.91 -0.43 -3.22
N LEU A 399 -10.64 -0.76 -2.97
CA LEU A 399 -9.52 -0.36 -3.85
C LEU A 399 -9.64 -0.97 -5.26
N VAL A 400 -10.10 -2.23 -5.35
CA VAL A 400 -10.37 -2.88 -6.64
C VAL A 400 -11.48 -2.14 -7.40
N ILE A 401 -12.62 -1.87 -6.75
CA ILE A 401 -13.74 -1.14 -7.34
C ILE A 401 -13.32 0.27 -7.78
N PHE A 402 -12.58 0.98 -6.93
CA PHE A 402 -12.07 2.32 -7.24
C PHE A 402 -11.18 2.30 -8.48
N THR A 403 -10.25 1.34 -8.55
CA THR A 403 -9.28 1.22 -9.65
C THR A 403 -9.99 0.96 -10.97
N PHE A 404 -10.88 -0.04 -11.03
CA PHE A 404 -11.60 -0.36 -12.26
C PHE A 404 -12.60 0.72 -12.66
N SER A 405 -13.34 1.29 -11.70
CA SER A 405 -14.24 2.40 -11.99
C SER A 405 -13.47 3.56 -12.63
N THR A 406 -12.33 3.96 -12.06
CA THR A 406 -11.51 5.05 -12.61
C THR A 406 -10.93 4.69 -13.98
N LEU A 407 -10.53 3.43 -14.20
CA LEU A 407 -10.07 2.92 -15.50
C LEU A 407 -11.15 3.02 -16.59
N PHE A 408 -12.40 2.68 -16.27
CA PHE A 408 -13.54 2.85 -17.19
C PHE A 408 -13.80 4.33 -17.53
N PHE A 409 -13.65 5.23 -16.56
CA PHE A 409 -13.80 6.67 -16.79
C PHE A 409 -12.71 7.25 -17.65
N PHE A 410 -11.48 6.85 -17.36
CA PHE A 410 -10.32 7.24 -18.13
C PHE A 410 -10.54 6.93 -19.63
N LYS A 411 -11.09 5.75 -19.95
CA LYS A 411 -11.52 5.41 -21.32
C LYS A 411 -12.59 6.35 -21.88
N LYS A 412 -13.62 6.69 -21.11
CA LYS A 412 -14.71 7.59 -21.58
C LYS A 412 -14.22 9.00 -21.90
N LYS A 413 -13.34 9.58 -21.08
CA LYS A 413 -12.78 10.94 -21.30
C LYS A 413 -11.84 11.02 -22.50
N ILE A 414 -11.29 9.91 -22.99
CA ILE A 414 -10.47 9.89 -24.21
C ILE A 414 -11.34 9.94 -25.47
N LYS A 415 -12.59 9.46 -25.39
CA LYS A 415 -13.55 9.44 -26.51
C LYS A 415 -14.32 10.75 -26.71
N THR A 416 -14.29 11.64 -25.72
CA THR A 416 -14.89 12.98 -25.75
C THR A 416 -13.80 14.01 -25.96
#